data_AF-A0A951C3J6-F1
#
_entry.id   AF-A0A951C3J6-F1
#
_cell.length_a   1.000
_cell.length_b   1.000
_cell.length_c   1.000
_cell.angle_alpha   90.00
_cell.angle_beta   90.00
_cell.angle_gamma   90.00
#
_symmetry.space_group_name_H-M   'P 1'
#
loop_
_entity.id
_entity.type
_entity.pdbx_description
1 polymer ?
#
loop_
_entity_poly.entity_id
_entity_poly.type
_entity_poly.pdbx_seq_one_letter_code
_entity_poly.pdbx_strand_id
1 'polypeptide(L)' 'SVRVLKSIAKALNVSAETLLAQAGLLDEAAGIERPSHADTESAIKADPDLTDDQKKALLGVYKSYVSSNKK' A
#
# COMPACT_ATOMS: atom_id res chain seq x y z
N SER A 1 -16.19 12.08 -6.85
CA SER A 1 -17.20 11.21 -6.22
C SER A 1 -17.27 9.86 -6.92
N VAL A 2 -17.28 8.75 -6.18
CA VAL A 2 -17.41 7.34 -6.65
C VAL A 2 -18.49 7.15 -7.74
N ARG A 3 -19.53 7.97 -7.71
CA ARG A 3 -20.60 8.04 -8.72
C ARG A 3 -20.08 8.25 -10.16
N VAL A 4 -19.04 9.09 -10.35
CA VAL A 4 -18.42 9.37 -11.66
C VAL A 4 -17.63 8.18 -12.17
N LEU A 5 -16.88 7.52 -11.29
CA LEU A 5 -16.12 6.30 -11.62
C LEU A 5 -17.05 5.16 -12.03
N LYS A 6 -18.18 4.99 -11.32
CA LYS A 6 -19.20 3.98 -11.65
C LYS A 6 -19.86 4.23 -13.02
N SER A 7 -20.08 5.50 -13.39
CA SER A 7 -20.59 5.85 -14.73
C SER A 7 -19.58 5.56 -15.84
N ILE A 8 -18.28 5.78 -15.60
CA ILE A 8 -17.22 5.44 -16.56
C ILE A 8 -17.10 3.92 -16.72
N ALA A 9 -17.17 3.16 -15.62
CA ALA A 9 -17.14 1.69 -15.64
C ALA A 9 -18.24 1.11 -16.53
N LYS A 10 -19.46 1.61 -16.37
CA LYS A 10 -20.62 1.21 -17.15
C LYS A 10 -20.45 1.54 -18.65
N ALA A 11 -19.86 2.70 -18.97
CA ALA A 11 -19.63 3.11 -20.36
C ALA A 11 -18.56 2.27 -21.07
N LEU A 12 -17.57 1.76 -20.32
CA LEU A 12 -16.47 0.95 -20.84
C LEU A 12 -16.75 -0.56 -20.79
N ASN A 13 -17.94 -0.98 -20.32
CA ASN A 13 -18.30 -2.37 -20.07
C ASN A 13 -17.32 -3.12 -19.15
N VAL A 14 -16.75 -2.40 -18.17
CA VAL A 14 -15.85 -2.93 -17.15
C VAL A 14 -16.54 -2.80 -15.79
N SER A 15 -16.31 -3.73 -14.85
CA SER A 15 -16.90 -3.62 -13.51
C SER A 15 -16.37 -2.38 -12.78
N ALA A 16 -17.22 -1.80 -11.93
CA ALA A 16 -16.83 -0.66 -11.11
C ALA A 16 -15.70 -1.04 -10.14
N GLU A 17 -15.69 -2.28 -9.62
CA GLU A 17 -14.57 -2.81 -8.85
C GLU A 17 -13.25 -2.76 -9.62
N THR A 18 -13.22 -3.19 -10.89
CA THR A 18 -11.97 -3.21 -11.67
C THR A 18 -11.43 -1.81 -11.91
N LEU A 19 -12.29 -0.82 -12.18
CA LEU A 19 -11.84 0.58 -12.31
C LEU A 19 -11.39 1.19 -10.99
N LEU A 20 -12.07 0.87 -9.88
CA LEU A 20 -11.65 1.32 -8.55
C LEU A 20 -10.32 0.67 -8.14
N ALA A 21 -10.09 -0.60 -8.52
CA ALA A 21 -8.84 -1.32 -8.30
C ALA A 21 -7.70 -0.65 -9.05
N GLN A 22 -7.90 -0.39 -10.35
CA GLN A 22 -6.90 0.23 -11.20
C GLN A 22 -6.57 1.66 -10.79
N ALA A 23 -7.54 2.38 -10.20
CA ALA A 23 -7.34 3.71 -9.65
C ALA A 23 -6.70 3.71 -8.25
N GLY A 24 -6.45 2.53 -7.65
CA GLY A 24 -5.91 2.41 -6.28
C GLY A 24 -6.89 2.86 -5.19
N LEU A 25 -8.19 2.96 -5.51
CA LEU A 25 -9.27 3.48 -4.66
C LEU A 25 -10.08 2.36 -3.98
N LEU A 26 -9.82 1.09 -4.28
CA LEU A 26 -10.46 -0.02 -3.57
C LEU A 26 -10.05 -0.08 -2.10
N ASP A 27 -8.79 0.18 -1.79
CA ASP A 27 -8.29 0.18 -0.41
C ASP A 27 -8.95 1.28 0.43
N GLU A 28 -9.13 2.47 -0.17
CA GLU A 28 -9.84 3.59 0.47
C GLU A 28 -11.34 3.32 0.67
N ALA A 29 -12.00 2.67 -0.30
CA ALA A 29 -13.42 2.35 -0.22
C ALA A 29 -13.73 1.20 0.76
N ALA A 30 -12.79 0.29 0.96
CA ALA A 30 -12.92 -0.83 1.90
C ALA A 30 -12.55 -0.45 3.35
N GLY A 31 -12.14 0.80 3.61
CA GLY A 31 -11.69 1.23 4.94
C GLY A 31 -10.45 0.47 5.42
N ILE A 32 -9.72 -0.15 4.50
CA ILE A 32 -8.46 -0.83 4.81
C ILE A 32 -7.43 0.29 4.93
N GLU A 33 -7.14 0.71 6.16
CA GLU A 33 -5.99 1.59 6.41
C GLU A 33 -4.76 0.88 5.85
N ARG A 34 -4.17 1.48 4.80
CA ARG A 34 -2.92 0.95 4.26
C ARG A 34 -1.89 1.02 5.37
N PRO A 35 -1.16 -0.08 5.66
CA PRO A 35 -0.14 -0.08 6.69
C PRO A 35 0.78 1.11 6.45
N SER A 36 0.89 1.96 7.45
CA SER A 36 1.79 3.09 7.40
C SER A 36 3.23 2.59 7.33
N HIS A 37 4.14 3.45 6.87
CA HIS A 37 5.58 3.13 6.93
C HIS A 37 6.03 2.79 8.36
N ALA A 38 5.41 3.41 9.37
CA ALA A 38 5.67 3.13 10.77
C ALA A 38 5.28 1.70 11.18
N ASP A 39 4.23 1.14 10.57
CA ASP A 39 3.77 -0.22 10.85
C ASP A 39 4.75 -1.26 10.30
N THR A 40 5.30 -1.02 9.11
CA THR A 40 6.30 -1.91 8.52
C THR A 40 7.62 -1.87 9.30
N GLU A 41 8.12 -0.68 9.66
CA GLU A 41 9.34 -0.58 10.48
C GLU A 41 9.16 -1.20 11.87
N SER A 42 7.97 -1.08 12.45
CA SER A 42 7.66 -1.66 13.77
C SER A 42 7.60 -3.19 13.71
N ALA A 43 7.01 -3.76 12.65
CA ALA A 43 6.99 -5.20 12.43
C ALA A 43 8.41 -5.78 12.33
N ILE A 44 9.30 -5.15 11.55
CA ILE A 44 10.70 -5.59 11.42
C ILE A 44 11.45 -5.53 12.77
N LYS A 45 11.19 -4.50 13.59
CA LYS A 45 11.83 -4.38 14.91
C LYS A 45 11.33 -5.43 15.91
N ALA A 46 10.04 -5.77 15.84
CA ALA A 46 9.38 -6.68 16.76
C ALA A 46 9.62 -8.17 16.43
N ASP A 47 10.14 -8.48 15.24
CA ASP A 47 10.37 -9.85 14.79
C ASP A 47 11.38 -10.59 15.71
N PRO A 48 10.99 -11.70 16.36
CA PRO A 48 11.86 -12.45 17.25
C PRO A 48 12.86 -13.35 16.51
N ASP A 49 12.63 -13.67 15.24
CA ASP A 49 13.47 -14.58 14.46
C ASP A 49 14.68 -13.85 13.84
N LEU A 50 14.70 -12.52 13.92
CA LEU A 50 15.77 -11.67 13.41
C LEU A 50 16.76 -11.25 14.49
N THR A 51 18.06 -11.35 14.19
CA THR A 51 19.10 -10.71 14.99
C THR A 51 19.10 -9.19 14.81
N ASP A 52 19.70 -8.47 15.75
CA ASP A 52 19.77 -7.00 15.68
C ASP A 52 20.45 -6.48 14.39
N ASP A 53 21.47 -7.20 13.91
CA ASP A 53 22.16 -6.81 12.67
C ASP A 53 21.30 -7.09 11.43
N GLN A 54 20.52 -8.18 11.42
CA GLN A 54 19.55 -8.46 10.36
C GLN A 54 18.42 -7.42 10.34
N LYS A 55 17.92 -7.00 11.51
CA LYS A 55 16.93 -5.91 11.65
C LYS A 55 17.47 -4.61 11.06
N LYS A 56 18.69 -4.22 11.42
CA LYS A 56 19.35 -3.01 10.88
C LYS A 56 19.50 -3.07 9.36
N ALA A 57 19.92 -4.22 8.82
CA ALA A 57 20.09 -4.41 7.39
C ALA A 57 18.76 -4.25 6.64
N LEU A 58 17.70 -4.93 7.10
CA LEU A 58 16.36 -4.84 6.50
C LEU A 58 15.78 -3.43 6.55
N LEU A 59 15.90 -2.74 7.69
CA LEU A 59 15.46 -1.36 7.82
C LEU A 59 16.24 -0.42 6.89
N GLY A 60 17.54 -0.65 6.70
CA GLY A 60 18.36 0.13 5.77
C GLY A 60 17.88 0.00 4.32
N VAL A 61 17.65 -1.23 3.86
CA VAL A 61 17.13 -1.50 2.51
C VAL A 61 15.72 -0.94 2.34
N TYR A 62 14.84 -1.18 3.31
CA TYR A 62 13.46 -0.66 3.27
C TYR A 62 13.44 0.87 3.12
N LYS A 63 14.23 1.58 3.93
CA LYS A 63 14.31 3.04 3.89
C LYS A 63 14.87 3.55 2.56
N SER A 64 15.83 2.86 1.96
CA SER A 64 16.40 3.27 0.67
C SER A 64 15.36 3.19 -0.45
N TYR A 65 14.55 2.12 -0.50
CA TYR A 65 13.49 1.95 -1.49
C TYR A 65 12.34 2.94 -1.28
N VAL A 66 11.87 3.12 -0.04
CA VAL A 66 10.83 4.11 0.26
C VAL A 66 11.28 5.52 -0.10
N SER A 67 12.53 5.88 0.21
CA SER A 67 13.08 7.19 -0.12
C SER A 67 13.23 7.40 -1.63
N SER A 68 13.60 6.34 -2.37
CA SER A 68 13.75 6.37 -3.82
C SER A 68 12.39 6.54 -4.52
N ASN A 69 11.34 5.89 -4.02
CA ASN A 69 9.99 5.97 -4.59
C ASN A 69 9.28 7.31 -4.31
N LYS A 70 9.79 8.11 -3.37
CA LYS A 70 9.26 9.44 -3.04
C LYS A 70 9.93 10.57 -3.84
N LYS A 71 10.97 10.27 -4.61
CA LYS A 71 11.59 11.19 -5.56
C LYS A 71 10.87 11.13 -6.91
#